data_AF-A0A9E5NN25-F1
#
_entry.id   AF-A0A9E5NN25-F1
#
_cell.length_a   1.000
_cell.length_b   1.000
_cell.length_c   1.000
_cell.angle_alpha   90.00
_cell.angle_beta   90.00
_cell.angle_gamma   90.00
#
_symmetry.space_group_name_H-M   'P 1'
#
loop_
_entity.id
_entity.type
_entity.pdbx_description
1 polymer ?
#
loop_
_entity_poly.entity_id
_entity_poly.type
_entity_poly.pdbx_seq_one_letter_code
_entity_poly.pdbx_strand_id
1 'polypeptide(L)'
;DHHPYGDRVADIALVDETASSTAEITYGLIRATGVSELTPRVAEALFVGILTDTGSFRFPNTTPQTLRVAADLMEAGADPSRVANHLYEQHTLDRMKLLGHELLTCHAVEDTRIAWMEITRE
;
A
#
# COMPACT_ATOMS: atom_id res chain seq x y z
N ASP A 1 7.61 3.64 11.50
CA ASP A 1 6.48 2.71 11.29
C ASP A 1 5.18 3.50 11.45
N HIS A 2 4.09 3.03 10.85
CA HIS A 2 2.77 3.65 10.99
C HIS A 2 1.74 2.74 11.66
N HIS A 3 2.13 1.51 12.02
CA HIS A 3 1.28 0.61 12.78
C HIS A 3 1.16 1.05 14.24
N PRO A 4 0.07 0.65 14.92
CA PRO A 4 -0.08 0.85 16.36
C PRO A 4 1.17 0.39 17.11
N TYR A 5 1.78 1.30 17.86
CA TYR A 5 3.03 0.99 18.56
C TYR A 5 2.75 0.24 19.85
N GLY A 6 3.22 -1.00 19.91
CA GLY A 6 3.24 -1.80 21.14
C GLY A 6 4.56 -1.63 21.90
N ASP A 7 5.26 -2.74 22.10
CA ASP A 7 6.50 -2.79 22.86
C ASP A 7 7.68 -2.15 22.12
N ARG A 8 8.65 -1.65 22.88
CA ARG A 8 9.85 -1.01 22.35
C ARG A 8 10.77 -2.02 21.67
N VAL A 9 10.80 -2.00 20.33
CA VAL A 9 11.62 -2.91 19.50
C VAL A 9 12.95 -2.31 19.01
N ALA A 10 13.23 -1.03 19.30
CA ALA A 10 14.43 -0.33 18.84
C ALA A 10 14.94 0.71 19.85
N ASP A 11 16.23 1.04 19.77
CA ASP A 11 16.84 2.11 20.57
C ASP A 11 16.23 3.47 20.25
N ILE A 12 16.02 3.74 18.96
CA ILE A 12 15.34 4.92 18.42
C ILE A 12 14.18 4.42 17.56
N ALA A 13 12.98 4.88 17.86
CA ALA A 13 11.77 4.57 17.10
C ALA A 13 11.10 5.86 16.64
N LEU A 14 10.86 5.96 15.33
CA LEU A 14 9.96 6.96 14.75
C LEU A 14 8.68 6.23 14.35
N VAL A 15 7.59 6.56 15.06
CA VAL A 15 6.27 5.98 14.80
C VAL A 15 5.26 7.09 14.67
N ASP A 16 4.49 7.04 13.59
CA ASP A 16 3.41 7.97 13.30
C ASP A 16 2.21 7.17 12.79
N GLU A 17 1.31 6.85 13.72
CA GLU A 17 0.07 6.11 13.44
C GLU A 17 -0.93 6.91 12.58
N THR A 18 -0.69 8.22 12.41
CA THR A 18 -1.54 9.09 11.58
C THR A 18 -1.10 9.11 10.11
N ALA A 19 0.11 8.64 9.81
CA ALA A 19 0.62 8.55 8.45
C ALA A 19 -0.08 7.42 7.67
N SER A 20 -0.32 7.66 6.37
CA SER A 20 -0.96 6.65 5.51
C SER A 20 -0.15 5.36 5.39
N SER A 21 1.17 5.47 5.45
CA SER A 21 2.13 4.40 5.20
C SER A 21 3.49 4.75 5.81
N THR A 22 4.33 3.73 6.01
CA THR A 22 5.75 3.97 6.35
C THR A 22 6.50 4.71 5.23
N ALA A 23 6.04 4.59 3.98
CA ALA A 23 6.60 5.35 2.85
C ALA A 23 6.36 6.87 2.99
N GLU A 24 5.19 7.29 3.47
CA GLU A 24 4.91 8.71 3.75
C GLU A 24 5.82 9.27 4.86
N ILE A 25 6.06 8.49 5.92
CA ILE A 25 7.01 8.84 6.99
C ILE A 25 8.43 8.97 6.42
N THR A 26 8.84 8.01 5.59
CA THR A 26 10.16 8.00 4.96
C THR A 26 10.35 9.19 4.04
N TYR A 27 9.33 9.59 3.29
CA TYR A 27 9.34 10.81 2.49
C TYR A 27 9.60 12.04 3.37
N GLY A 28 8.85 12.19 4.47
CA GLY A 28 9.03 13.29 5.42
C GLY A 28 10.45 13.34 5.99
N LEU A 29 11.02 12.19 6.34
CA LEU A 29 12.42 12.09 6.79
C LEU A 29 13.42 12.56 5.73
N ILE A 30 13.27 12.12 4.48
CA ILE A 30 14.16 12.54 3.38
C ILE A 30 14.07 14.06 3.17
N ARG A 31 12.87 14.65 3.26
CA ARG A 31 12.72 16.11 3.16
C ARG A 31 13.35 16.84 4.34
N ALA A 32 13.28 16.28 5.54
CA ALA A 32 13.91 16.85 6.73
C ALA A 32 15.45 16.90 6.64
N THR A 33 16.10 16.06 5.84
CA THR A 33 17.55 16.14 5.60
C THR A 33 17.96 17.25 4.63
N GLY A 34 17.00 17.95 4.02
CA GLY A 34 17.26 19.01 3.03
C GLY A 34 17.53 18.51 1.61
N VAL A 35 17.27 17.23 1.31
CA VAL A 35 17.38 16.70 -0.05
C VAL A 35 16.28 17.30 -0.93
N SER A 36 16.69 18.09 -1.92
CA SER A 36 15.77 18.82 -2.81
C SER A 36 15.19 17.94 -3.91
N GLU A 37 15.98 17.02 -4.46
CA GLU A 37 15.59 16.21 -5.61
C GLU A 37 15.58 14.71 -5.27
N LEU A 38 14.47 14.04 -5.59
CA LEU A 38 14.38 12.59 -5.54
C LEU A 38 14.68 12.04 -6.93
N THR A 39 15.41 10.93 -6.98
CA THR A 39 15.53 10.18 -8.25
C THR A 39 14.19 9.51 -8.58
N PRO A 40 13.86 9.30 -9.87
CA PRO A 40 12.62 8.61 -10.27
C PRO A 40 12.46 7.24 -9.60
N ARG A 41 13.56 6.52 -9.37
CA ARG A 41 13.56 5.22 -8.69
C ARG A 41 13.14 5.32 -7.23
N VAL A 42 13.62 6.33 -6.51
CA VAL A 42 13.21 6.57 -5.11
C VAL A 42 11.76 7.04 -5.06
N ALA A 43 11.38 7.94 -5.98
CA ALA A 43 10.03 8.44 -6.06
C ALA A 43 9.01 7.31 -6.29
N GLU A 44 9.30 6.41 -7.24
CA GLU A 44 8.47 5.25 -7.53
C GLU A 44 8.37 4.28 -6.34
N ALA A 45 9.48 3.99 -5.65
CA ALA A 45 9.47 3.10 -4.49
C ALA A 45 8.59 3.64 -3.36
N LEU A 46 8.67 4.94 -3.08
CA LEU A 46 7.82 5.59 -2.09
C LEU A 46 6.35 5.61 -2.54
N PHE A 47 6.10 5.90 -3.83
CA PHE A 47 4.76 5.92 -4.39
C PHE A 47 4.09 4.54 -4.31
N VAL A 48 4.82 3.46 -4.61
CA VAL A 48 4.34 2.08 -4.46
C VAL A 48 3.86 1.83 -3.03
N GLY A 49 4.67 2.17 -2.02
CA GLY A 49 4.30 1.96 -0.62
C GLY A 49 3.06 2.75 -0.20
N ILE A 50 2.94 4.00 -0.63
CA ILE A 50 1.73 4.80 -0.39
C ILE A 50 0.52 4.18 -1.10
N LEU A 51 0.68 3.76 -2.37
CA LEU A 51 -0.43 3.23 -3.16
C LEU A 51 -0.96 1.92 -2.58
N THR A 52 -0.10 1.03 -2.10
CA THR A 52 -0.53 -0.25 -1.52
C THR A 52 -1.23 -0.08 -0.19
N ASP A 53 -0.67 0.72 0.72
CA ASP A 53 -1.20 0.89 2.09
C ASP A 53 -2.49 1.72 2.13
N THR A 54 -2.75 2.52 1.09
CA THR A 54 -3.99 3.29 0.95
C THR A 54 -5.05 2.59 0.10
N GLY A 55 -4.79 1.37 -0.37
CA GLY A 55 -5.70 0.66 -1.26
C GLY A 55 -5.93 1.41 -2.56
N SER A 56 -4.89 2.04 -3.11
CA SER A 56 -4.96 2.99 -4.21
C SER A 56 -5.81 4.22 -3.86
N PHE A 57 -5.53 4.84 -2.71
CA PHE A 57 -6.21 6.04 -2.20
C PHE A 57 -7.69 5.87 -1.85
N ARG A 58 -8.17 4.63 -1.70
CA ARG A 58 -9.57 4.31 -1.38
C ARG A 58 -9.82 4.07 0.10
N PHE A 59 -8.77 3.79 0.87
CA PHE A 59 -8.89 3.51 2.30
C PHE A 59 -8.96 4.81 3.13
N PRO A 60 -9.58 4.76 4.33
CA PRO A 60 -9.78 5.95 5.17
C PRO A 60 -8.51 6.62 5.67
N ASN A 61 -7.37 5.93 5.64
CA ASN A 61 -6.04 6.47 5.98
C ASN A 61 -5.46 7.40 4.90
N THR A 62 -6.16 7.58 3.78
CA THR A 62 -5.76 8.55 2.75
C THR A 62 -6.11 9.96 3.21
N THR A 63 -5.09 10.81 3.39
CA THR A 63 -5.29 12.21 3.83
C THR A 63 -4.93 13.21 2.73
N PRO A 64 -5.29 14.51 2.88
CA PRO A 64 -4.79 15.54 1.99
C PRO A 64 -3.25 15.61 1.93
N GLN A 65 -2.56 15.26 3.02
CA GLN A 65 -1.10 15.21 3.05
C GLN A 65 -0.58 14.07 2.17
N THR A 66 -1.18 12.89 2.29
CA THR A 66 -0.87 11.72 1.45
C THR A 66 -0.96 12.05 -0.04
N LEU A 67 -2.01 12.76 -0.45
CA LEU A 67 -2.19 13.16 -1.86
C LEU A 67 -1.17 14.21 -2.32
N ARG A 68 -0.73 15.12 -1.44
CA ARG A 68 0.37 16.05 -1.77
C ARG A 68 1.69 15.32 -1.93
N VAL A 69 2.00 14.39 -1.03
CA VAL A 69 3.20 13.56 -1.14
C VAL A 69 3.17 12.75 -2.44
N ALA A 70 2.03 12.14 -2.77
CA ALA A 70 1.87 11.42 -4.03
C ALA A 70 2.11 12.32 -5.26
N ALA A 71 1.58 13.55 -5.24
CA ALA A 71 1.83 14.53 -6.30
C ALA A 71 3.32 14.88 -6.42
N ASP A 72 3.99 15.18 -5.30
CA ASP A 72 5.43 15.47 -5.29
C ASP A 72 6.27 14.31 -5.84
N LEU A 73 5.87 13.06 -5.55
CA LEU A 73 6.55 11.87 -6.07
C LEU A 73 6.31 11.69 -7.57
N MET A 74 5.12 12.05 -8.07
CA MET A 74 4.85 12.09 -9.51
C MET A 74 5.71 13.14 -10.22
N GLU A 75 5.84 14.34 -9.65
CA GLU A 75 6.75 15.37 -10.16
C GLU A 75 8.20 14.89 -10.19
N ALA A 76 8.60 14.07 -9.22
CA ALA A 76 9.92 13.44 -9.17
C ALA A 76 10.09 12.20 -10.08
N GLY A 77 9.06 11.83 -10.84
CA GLY A 77 9.14 10.79 -11.88
C GLY A 77 8.45 9.46 -11.56
N ALA A 78 7.64 9.38 -10.50
CA ALA A 78 6.75 8.23 -10.30
C ALA A 78 5.61 8.23 -11.33
N ASP A 79 5.33 7.07 -11.94
CA ASP A 79 4.22 6.90 -12.90
C ASP A 79 3.11 6.04 -12.27
N PRO A 80 1.98 6.64 -11.85
CA PRO A 80 0.88 5.90 -11.23
C PRO A 80 0.29 4.80 -12.11
N SER A 81 0.22 5.04 -13.43
CA SER A 81 -0.35 4.08 -14.38
C SER A 81 0.57 2.87 -14.52
N ARG A 82 1.88 3.12 -14.66
CA ARG A 82 2.88 2.04 -14.71
C ARG A 82 2.88 1.25 -13.41
N VAL A 83 2.90 1.91 -12.27
CA VAL A 83 2.90 1.27 -10.95
C VAL A 83 1.64 0.42 -10.77
N ALA A 84 0.45 0.96 -11.02
CA ALA A 84 -0.80 0.23 -10.87
C ALA A 84 -0.87 -1.00 -11.78
N ASN A 85 -0.45 -0.87 -13.03
CA ASN A 85 -0.40 -2.00 -13.97
C ASN A 85 0.51 -3.14 -13.46
N HIS A 86 1.68 -2.82 -12.93
CA HIS A 86 2.61 -3.83 -12.41
C HIS A 86 2.09 -4.48 -11.13
N LEU A 87 1.44 -3.72 -10.25
CA LEU A 87 0.94 -4.22 -8.97
C LEU A 87 -0.34 -5.05 -9.09
N TYR A 88 -1.28 -4.60 -9.93
CA TYR A 88 -2.65 -5.09 -9.91
C TYR A 88 -3.09 -5.78 -11.21
N GLU A 89 -2.43 -5.53 -12.34
CA GLU A 89 -2.88 -6.02 -13.65
C GLU A 89 -1.96 -7.12 -14.23
N GLN A 90 -0.95 -7.56 -13.46
CA GLN A 90 -0.06 -8.65 -13.85
C GLN A 90 -0.37 -9.91 -13.03
N HIS A 91 -1.06 -10.87 -13.66
CA HIS A 91 -1.45 -12.12 -13.03
C HIS A 91 -0.98 -13.32 -13.85
N THR A 92 -0.44 -14.33 -13.17
CA THR A 92 -0.14 -15.61 -13.82
C THR A 92 -1.45 -16.34 -14.14
N LEU A 93 -1.42 -17.18 -15.18
CA LEU A 93 -2.57 -18.02 -15.49
C LEU A 93 -2.98 -18.90 -14.31
N ASP A 94 -2.01 -19.42 -13.56
CA ASP A 94 -2.27 -20.28 -12.40
C ASP A 94 -2.92 -19.51 -11.25
N ARG A 95 -2.54 -18.24 -11.01
CA ARG A 95 -3.25 -17.37 -10.06
C ARG A 95 -4.71 -17.16 -10.49
N MET A 96 -4.96 -16.96 -11.78
CA MET A 96 -6.33 -16.80 -12.29
C MET A 96 -7.16 -18.08 -12.15
N LYS A 97 -6.56 -19.24 -12.40
CA LYS A 97 -7.21 -20.55 -12.17
C LYS A 97 -7.51 -20.76 -10.68
N LEU A 98 -6.56 -20.44 -9.80
CA LEU A 98 -6.74 -20.57 -8.35
C LEU A 98 -7.87 -19.66 -7.85
N LEU A 99 -7.92 -18.41 -8.30
CA LEU A 99 -9.03 -17.51 -7.99
C LEU A 99 -10.38 -18.09 -8.44
N GLY A 100 -10.43 -18.68 -9.65
CA GLY A 100 -11.63 -19.37 -10.13
C GLY A 100 -12.06 -20.53 -9.23
N HIS A 101 -11.10 -21.30 -8.71
CA HIS A 101 -11.39 -22.38 -7.76
C HIS A 101 -11.86 -21.85 -6.40
N GLU A 102 -11.18 -20.84 -5.85
CA GLU A 102 -11.53 -20.17 -4.59
C GLU A 102 -12.96 -19.62 -4.64
N LEU A 103 -13.35 -18.95 -5.73
CA LEU A 103 -14.69 -18.39 -5.88
C LEU A 103 -15.81 -19.44 -5.83
N LEU A 104 -15.55 -20.69 -6.26
CA LEU A 104 -16.52 -21.78 -6.18
C LEU A 104 -16.76 -22.28 -4.75
N THR A 105 -15.85 -21.95 -3.82
CA THR A 105 -15.96 -22.28 -2.39
C THR A 105 -16.65 -21.17 -1.59
N CYS A 106 -17.19 -20.15 -2.25
CA CYS A 106 -17.81 -19.03 -1.58
C CYS A 106 -19.12 -19.45 -0.90
N HIS A 107 -19.18 -19.23 0.41
CA HIS A 107 -20.35 -19.43 1.25
C HIS A 107 -20.80 -18.08 1.81
N ALA A 108 -22.08 -17.77 1.70
CA ALA A 108 -22.71 -16.63 2.36
C ALA A 108 -23.67 -17.15 3.44
N VAL A 109 -23.66 -16.55 4.64
CA VAL A 109 -24.69 -16.85 5.65
C VAL A 109 -25.90 -15.97 5.36
N GLU A 110 -27.04 -16.59 5.03
CA GLU A 110 -28.32 -15.91 4.86
C GLU A 110 -28.66 -15.02 6.08
N ASP A 111 -29.33 -13.91 5.82
CA ASP A 111 -29.73 -12.92 6.83
C ASP A 111 -28.58 -12.30 7.65
N THR A 112 -27.34 -12.43 7.19
CA THR A 112 -26.17 -11.75 7.76
C THR A 112 -25.39 -10.96 6.69
N ARG A 113 -24.31 -10.30 7.11
CA ARG A 113 -23.33 -9.67 6.22
C ARG A 113 -22.01 -10.46 6.15
N ILE A 114 -22.09 -11.77 6.37
CA ILE A 114 -20.90 -12.65 6.47
C ILE A 114 -20.83 -13.54 5.23
N ALA A 115 -19.65 -13.56 4.60
CA ALA A 115 -19.28 -14.52 3.58
C ALA A 115 -17.82 -14.97 3.78
N TRP A 116 -17.48 -16.18 3.35
CA TRP A 116 -16.12 -16.73 3.39
C TRP A 116 -15.87 -17.64 2.19
N MET A 117 -14.58 -17.85 1.89
CA MET A 117 -14.07 -18.77 0.88
C MET A 117 -12.98 -19.63 1.53
N GLU A 118 -12.71 -20.81 0.98
CA GLU A 118 -11.68 -21.72 1.46
C GLU A 118 -10.74 -22.17 0.34
N ILE A 119 -9.46 -22.27 0.68
CA ILE A 119 -8.44 -22.91 -0.16
C ILE A 119 -7.74 -23.93 0.74
N THR A 120 -7.89 -25.21 0.42
CA THR A 120 -7.23 -26.30 1.13
C THR A 120 -5.89 -26.64 0.48
N ARG A 121 -5.00 -27.27 1.25
CA ARG A 121 -3.84 -27.96 0.65
C ARG A 121 -4.35 -29.26 0.04
N GLU A 122 -3.90 -29.59 -1.17
CA GLU A 122 -4.04 -30.97 -1.68
C GLU A 122 -3.38 -31.98 -0.75
#